data_AF-A0A7Z9BSE2-F1
#
_entry.id   AF-A0A7Z9BSE2-F1
#
_cell.length_a   1.000
_cell.length_b   1.000
_cell.length_c   1.000
_cell.angle_alpha   90.00
_cell.angle_beta   90.00
_cell.angle_gamma   90.00
#
_symmetry.space_group_name_H-M   'P 1'
#
loop_
_entity.id
_entity.type
_entity.pdbx_description
1 polymer ?
#
loop_
_entity_poly.entity_id
_entity_poly.type
_entity_poly.pdbx_seq_one_letter_code
_entity_poly.pdbx_strand_id
1 'polypeptide(L)'
;MAQLSVVLKDLEQYTTFTPIMDERLQKIMAQWGIASRRHAEEMIQAGRVRVNGNLAHLGQKADPNRDQIEIDGKLIHPSRRPVPIYLLLNKPIGVVSTCLDPNGRPSVLDLLPRKLRVGEGIHPVGRLDVDSTGALLLTNDGELTFRLTHPRHFIPKTYQVWVQGNPSDSILQAWCQGVMLAGKKTLPAQVRCIQQIPGDQALLEVILYEGRKRQIRRVAEQLGYPVVELHRTAIGSIQLQPPGQPALSEGQYRSLSTSEIEFLRNPVSSPLVSVPVNPVESKE
;
A
#
# COMPACT_ATOMS: atom_id res chain seq x y z
N MET A 1 18.33 16.95 32.58
CA MET A 1 17.02 16.49 33.11
C MET A 1 15.82 17.20 32.47
N ALA A 2 15.91 18.48 32.10
CA ALA A 2 14.79 19.21 31.46
C ALA A 2 14.57 18.94 29.95
N GLN A 3 15.57 18.43 29.23
CA GLN A 3 15.44 18.12 27.78
C GLN A 3 14.70 16.80 27.51
N LEU A 4 14.77 15.83 28.43
CA LEU A 4 14.14 14.51 28.29
C LEU A 4 12.62 14.58 28.54
N SER A 5 12.17 15.53 29.37
CA SER A 5 10.76 15.76 29.69
C SER A 5 9.96 16.43 28.57
N VAL A 6 10.61 17.09 27.61
CA VAL A 6 9.92 17.70 26.46
C VAL A 6 9.68 16.65 25.37
N VAL A 7 10.64 15.77 25.12
CA VAL A 7 10.51 14.66 24.15
C VAL A 7 9.43 13.64 24.57
N LEU A 8 9.26 13.42 25.89
CA LEU A 8 8.21 12.52 26.40
C LEU A 8 6.80 13.14 26.34
N LYS A 9 6.68 14.48 26.46
CA LYS A 9 5.38 15.18 26.36
C LYS A 9 4.85 15.23 24.93
N ASP A 10 5.72 15.26 23.94
CA ASP A 10 5.31 15.26 22.53
C ASP A 10 4.88 13.86 22.04
N LEU A 11 5.33 12.79 22.70
CA LEU A 11 4.92 11.41 22.37
C LEU A 11 3.52 11.05 22.89
N GLU A 12 3.06 11.67 23.98
CA GLU A 12 1.72 11.42 24.53
C GLU A 12 0.58 12.01 23.66
N GLN A 13 0.87 13.02 22.84
CA GLN A 13 -0.13 13.73 22.04
C GLN A 13 -0.50 13.02 20.72
N TYR A 14 0.29 12.04 20.28
CA TYR A 14 0.02 11.27 19.05
C TYR A 14 -0.63 9.91 19.30
N THR A 15 -0.84 9.52 20.56
CA THR A 15 -1.68 8.39 20.95
C THR A 15 -3.16 8.78 20.85
N THR A 16 -3.66 8.99 19.64
CA THR A 16 -5.10 8.88 19.40
C THR A 16 -5.48 7.41 19.55
N PHE A 17 -5.72 7.02 20.79
CA PHE A 17 -6.27 5.74 21.17
C PHE A 17 -7.65 5.64 20.53
N THR A 18 -7.73 5.04 19.35
CA THR A 18 -9.03 4.69 18.78
C THR A 18 -9.60 3.63 19.71
N PRO A 19 -10.76 3.86 20.38
CA PRO A 19 -11.36 2.83 21.20
C PRO A 19 -11.62 1.62 20.30
N ILE A 20 -11.02 0.48 20.65
CA ILE A 20 -11.22 -0.78 19.93
C ILE A 20 -12.64 -1.24 20.28
N MET A 21 -13.65 -0.66 19.62
CA MET A 21 -14.99 -1.25 19.58
C MET A 21 -14.89 -2.65 18.97
N ASP A 22 -15.75 -3.58 19.37
CA ASP A 22 -15.85 -4.95 18.86
C ASP A 22 -15.34 -5.12 17.41
N GLU A 23 -14.11 -5.61 17.27
CA GLU A 23 -13.47 -5.85 15.99
C GLU A 23 -13.50 -7.34 15.67
N ARG A 24 -13.55 -7.66 14.37
CA ARG A 24 -13.46 -9.06 13.92
C ARG A 24 -12.16 -9.68 14.42
N LEU A 25 -12.23 -10.88 14.99
CA LEU A 25 -11.10 -11.56 15.62
C LEU A 25 -9.91 -11.74 14.67
N GLN A 26 -10.16 -12.08 13.41
CA GLN A 26 -9.11 -12.19 12.40
C GLN A 26 -8.43 -10.86 12.05
N LYS A 27 -9.12 -9.73 12.25
CA LYS A 27 -8.53 -8.38 12.08
C LYS A 27 -7.59 -8.08 13.24
N ILE A 28 -8.03 -8.36 14.48
CA ILE A 28 -7.20 -8.23 15.69
C ILE A 28 -5.91 -9.05 15.54
N MET A 29 -6.03 -10.35 15.23
CA MET A 29 -4.89 -11.24 15.05
C MET A 29 -3.90 -10.75 13.97
N ALA A 30 -4.42 -10.20 12.88
CA ALA A 30 -3.58 -9.66 11.81
C ALA A 30 -2.84 -8.38 12.21
N GLN A 31 -3.53 -7.43 12.85
CA GLN A 31 -2.92 -6.21 13.33
C GLN A 31 -1.87 -6.46 14.42
N TRP A 32 -2.02 -7.56 15.17
CA TRP A 32 -1.08 -7.95 16.23
C TRP A 32 0.05 -8.82 15.72
N GLY A 33 0.19 -8.98 14.39
CA GLY A 33 1.28 -9.71 13.75
C GLY A 33 1.27 -11.21 13.99
N ILE A 34 0.14 -11.78 14.40
CA ILE A 34 0.01 -13.20 14.72
C ILE A 34 -0.17 -14.04 13.46
N ALA A 35 -1.06 -13.60 12.56
CA ALA A 35 -1.38 -14.30 11.33
C ALA A 35 -1.99 -13.34 10.30
N SER A 36 -1.89 -13.64 9.00
CA SER A 36 -2.72 -12.92 8.02
C SER A 36 -4.21 -13.11 8.33
N ARG A 37 -5.10 -12.21 7.87
CA ARG A 37 -6.54 -12.34 8.13
C ARG A 37 -7.11 -13.71 7.70
N ARG A 38 -6.67 -14.24 6.55
CA ARG A 38 -7.11 -15.56 6.06
C ARG A 38 -6.55 -16.69 6.91
N HIS A 39 -5.27 -16.61 7.26
CA HIS A 39 -4.67 -17.62 8.13
C HIS A 39 -5.25 -17.59 9.55
N ALA A 40 -5.64 -16.42 10.05
CA ALA A 40 -6.37 -16.30 11.30
C ALA A 40 -7.76 -16.97 11.22
N GLU A 41 -8.48 -16.86 10.09
CA GLU A 41 -9.73 -17.59 9.86
C GLU A 41 -9.51 -19.11 9.86
N GLU A 42 -8.44 -19.60 9.22
CA GLU A 42 -8.04 -21.01 9.25
C GLU A 42 -7.74 -21.48 10.69
N MET A 43 -7.02 -20.67 11.48
CA MET A 43 -6.73 -20.98 12.89
C MET A 43 -8.00 -21.05 13.74
N ILE A 44 -8.96 -20.14 13.51
CA ILE A 44 -10.27 -20.14 14.18
C ILE A 44 -11.03 -21.43 13.85
N GLN A 45 -11.13 -21.79 12.56
CA GLN A 45 -11.80 -23.02 12.12
C GLN A 45 -11.15 -24.28 12.70
N ALA A 46 -9.83 -24.28 12.85
CA ALA A 46 -9.07 -25.38 13.46
C ALA A 46 -9.22 -25.46 14.99
N GLY A 47 -10.02 -24.61 15.63
CA GLY A 47 -10.23 -24.60 17.07
C GLY A 47 -9.02 -24.13 17.89
N ARG A 48 -8.07 -23.42 17.25
CA ARG A 48 -6.83 -22.93 17.88
C ARG A 48 -7.00 -21.62 18.62
N VAL A 49 -8.16 -20.98 18.47
CA VAL A 49 -8.45 -19.66 19.04
C VAL A 49 -9.62 -19.76 20.00
N ARG A 50 -9.48 -19.17 21.18
CA ARG A 50 -10.54 -19.06 22.19
C ARG A 50 -10.78 -17.61 22.57
N VAL A 51 -12.03 -17.29 22.91
CA VAL A 51 -12.44 -16.01 23.46
C VAL A 51 -13.22 -16.29 24.75
N ASN A 52 -12.75 -15.74 25.87
CA ASN A 52 -13.32 -15.96 27.21
C ASN A 52 -13.52 -17.46 27.52
N GLY A 53 -12.50 -18.28 27.22
CA GLY A 53 -12.47 -19.72 27.46
C GLY A 53 -13.20 -20.58 26.41
N ASN A 54 -14.05 -19.98 25.57
CA ASN A 54 -14.84 -20.70 24.55
C ASN A 54 -14.14 -20.71 23.19
N LEU A 55 -14.33 -21.79 22.41
CA LEU A 55 -13.81 -21.85 21.04
C LEU A 55 -14.40 -20.72 20.19
N ALA A 56 -13.52 -20.04 19.45
CA ALA A 56 -13.94 -18.96 18.57
C ALA A 56 -14.64 -19.50 17.31
N HIS A 57 -15.50 -18.68 16.71
CA HIS A 57 -16.16 -18.99 15.43
C HIS A 57 -15.84 -17.92 14.36
N LEU A 58 -16.00 -18.29 13.09
CA LEU A 58 -15.74 -17.37 11.98
C LEU A 58 -16.65 -16.14 12.06
N GLY A 59 -16.05 -14.97 11.86
CA GLY A 59 -16.76 -13.68 11.92
C GLY A 59 -17.01 -13.16 13.33
N GLN A 60 -16.64 -13.91 14.38
CA GLN A 60 -16.73 -13.46 15.76
C GLN A 60 -15.97 -12.15 15.95
N LYS A 61 -16.56 -11.27 16.77
CA LYS A 61 -15.94 -10.03 17.21
C LYS A 61 -15.50 -10.15 18.66
N ALA A 62 -14.49 -9.37 19.04
CA ALA A 62 -13.99 -9.25 20.40
C ALA A 62 -13.46 -7.83 20.64
N ASP A 63 -13.40 -7.42 21.90
CA ASP A 63 -12.65 -6.27 22.36
C ASP A 63 -11.44 -6.77 23.17
N PRO A 64 -10.21 -6.64 22.65
CA PRO A 64 -9.01 -7.10 23.35
C PRO A 64 -8.79 -6.48 24.74
N ASN A 65 -9.42 -5.34 25.05
CA ASN A 65 -9.30 -4.68 26.35
C ASN A 65 -10.25 -5.28 27.40
N ARG A 66 -11.26 -6.04 26.97
CA ARG A 66 -12.31 -6.61 27.84
C ARG A 66 -12.33 -8.13 27.77
N ASP A 67 -12.10 -8.69 26.60
CA ASP A 67 -12.13 -10.11 26.32
C ASP A 67 -10.76 -10.77 26.46
N GLN A 68 -10.75 -11.98 27.02
CA GLN A 68 -9.57 -12.84 27.06
C GLN A 68 -9.47 -13.62 25.75
N ILE A 69 -8.51 -13.25 24.92
CA ILE A 69 -8.27 -13.91 23.63
C ILE A 69 -7.05 -14.83 23.79
N GLU A 70 -7.24 -16.13 23.57
CA GLU A 70 -6.16 -17.13 23.62
C GLU A 70 -5.94 -17.75 22.24
N ILE A 71 -4.67 -17.96 21.90
CA ILE A 71 -4.26 -18.56 20.63
C ILE A 71 -3.23 -19.65 20.96
N ASP A 72 -3.53 -20.89 20.58
CA ASP A 72 -2.74 -22.07 20.96
C ASP A 72 -2.46 -22.15 22.47
N GLY A 73 -3.47 -21.80 23.27
CA GLY A 73 -3.39 -21.77 24.73
C GLY A 73 -2.55 -20.62 25.32
N LYS A 74 -2.12 -19.65 24.51
CA LYS A 74 -1.42 -18.45 24.97
C LYS A 74 -2.33 -17.24 24.92
N LEU A 75 -2.50 -16.58 26.06
CA LEU A 75 -3.24 -15.33 26.16
C LEU A 75 -2.50 -14.20 25.43
N ILE A 76 -3.20 -13.47 24.58
CA ILE A 76 -2.67 -12.25 23.97
C ILE A 76 -3.01 -11.06 24.88
N HIS A 77 -2.02 -10.19 25.12
CA HIS A 77 -2.20 -9.03 26.00
C HIS A 77 -2.21 -7.73 25.19
N PRO A 78 -3.15 -6.80 25.43
CA PRO A 78 -3.19 -5.48 24.78
C PRO A 78 -1.89 -4.69 24.89
N SER A 79 -1.16 -4.85 25.98
CA SER A 79 0.16 -4.23 26.19
C SER A 79 1.23 -4.70 25.20
N ARG A 80 1.00 -5.83 24.50
CA ARG A 80 1.87 -6.37 23.45
C ARG A 80 1.38 -6.02 22.04
N ARG A 81 0.36 -5.18 21.92
CA ARG A 81 -0.09 -4.70 20.61
C ARG A 81 1.06 -3.94 19.92
N PRO A 82 1.42 -4.32 18.68
CA PRO A 82 2.38 -3.57 17.87
C PRO A 82 2.01 -2.10 17.76
N VAL A 83 3.00 -1.22 17.86
CA VAL A 83 2.82 0.21 17.57
C VAL A 83 2.56 0.41 16.07
N PRO A 84 1.80 1.43 15.64
CA PRO A 84 1.64 1.73 14.23
C PRO A 84 2.97 2.03 13.53
N ILE A 85 3.23 1.34 12.43
CA ILE A 85 4.45 1.48 11.63
C ILE A 85 4.05 1.92 10.22
N TYR A 86 4.74 2.94 9.69
CA TYR A 86 4.50 3.45 8.35
C TYR A 86 5.85 3.64 7.64
N LEU A 87 6.09 2.85 6.59
CA LEU A 87 7.35 2.84 5.86
C LEU A 87 7.12 3.17 4.38
N LEU A 88 8.06 3.91 3.80
CA LEU A 88 8.28 3.97 2.35
C LEU A 88 9.44 3.05 2.01
N LEU A 89 9.19 2.07 1.14
CA LEU A 89 10.19 1.17 0.56
C LEU A 89 10.44 1.58 -0.90
N ASN A 90 11.70 1.65 -1.31
CA ASN A 90 12.04 1.60 -2.73
C ASN A 90 12.20 0.13 -3.14
N LYS A 91 11.14 -0.46 -3.70
CA LYS A 91 11.12 -1.88 -4.07
C LYS A 91 12.03 -2.11 -5.29
N PRO A 92 13.00 -3.04 -5.22
CA PRO A 92 13.81 -3.43 -6.37
C PRO A 92 13.07 -4.42 -7.29
N ILE A 93 13.65 -4.68 -8.46
CA ILE A 93 13.16 -5.69 -9.40
C ILE A 93 13.35 -7.11 -8.82
N GLY A 94 12.53 -8.07 -9.24
CA GLY A 94 12.63 -9.47 -8.81
C GLY A 94 12.00 -9.78 -7.44
N VAL A 95 11.65 -8.75 -6.67
CA VAL A 95 10.96 -8.88 -5.38
C VAL A 95 9.43 -8.84 -5.57
N VAL A 96 8.68 -9.65 -4.83
CA VAL A 96 7.20 -9.69 -4.90
C VAL A 96 6.52 -8.88 -3.78
N SER A 97 5.47 -8.12 -4.12
CA SER A 97 4.65 -7.36 -3.15
C SER A 97 3.63 -8.25 -2.41
N THR A 98 4.10 -9.21 -1.62
CA THR A 98 3.28 -10.09 -0.77
C THR A 98 3.94 -10.27 0.60
N CYS A 99 3.16 -10.68 1.60
CA CYS A 99 3.71 -11.05 2.93
C CYS A 99 4.41 -12.41 2.90
N LEU A 100 3.95 -13.32 2.04
CA LEU A 100 4.53 -14.65 1.85
C LEU A 100 4.33 -15.06 0.39
N ASP A 101 5.38 -15.58 -0.25
CA ASP A 101 5.33 -16.13 -1.59
C ASP A 101 5.41 -17.66 -1.56
N PRO A 102 4.38 -18.38 -2.01
CA PRO A 102 4.39 -19.85 -2.04
C PRO A 102 5.50 -20.46 -2.91
N ASN A 103 6.00 -19.70 -3.88
CA ASN A 103 7.05 -20.14 -4.80
C ASN A 103 8.47 -19.79 -4.31
N GLY A 104 8.60 -19.29 -3.08
CA GLY A 104 9.90 -19.00 -2.46
C GLY A 104 10.65 -17.80 -3.04
N ARG A 105 10.01 -16.94 -3.83
CA ARG A 105 10.66 -15.71 -4.33
C ARG A 105 10.81 -14.69 -3.20
N PRO A 106 11.87 -13.86 -3.24
CA PRO A 106 12.04 -12.78 -2.26
C PRO A 106 10.83 -11.86 -2.21
N SER A 107 10.34 -11.59 -1.00
CA SER A 107 9.22 -10.71 -0.74
C SER A 107 9.69 -9.34 -0.25
N VAL A 108 8.81 -8.34 -0.33
CA VAL A 108 9.10 -6.99 0.20
C VAL A 108 9.38 -6.98 1.70
N LEU A 109 8.93 -7.98 2.45
CA LEU A 109 9.23 -8.11 3.88
C LEU A 109 10.63 -8.65 4.13
N ASP A 110 11.24 -9.36 3.17
CA ASP A 110 12.61 -9.86 3.27
C ASP A 110 13.66 -8.75 3.17
N LEU A 111 13.26 -7.58 2.67
CA LEU A 111 14.06 -6.36 2.65
C LEU A 111 14.09 -5.62 3.99
N LEU A 112 13.24 -6.02 4.95
CA LEU A 112 13.18 -5.43 6.28
C LEU A 112 13.99 -6.25 7.29
N PRO A 113 14.57 -5.60 8.32
CA PRO A 113 15.19 -6.32 9.42
C PRO A 113 14.18 -7.22 10.14
N ARG A 114 14.65 -8.32 10.72
CA ARG A 114 13.82 -9.33 11.40
C ARG A 114 12.81 -8.73 12.39
N LYS A 115 13.22 -7.70 13.13
CA LYS A 115 12.38 -7.00 14.12
C LYS A 115 11.15 -6.29 13.55
N LEU A 116 11.16 -5.96 12.25
CA LEU A 116 10.02 -5.31 11.59
C LEU A 116 9.12 -6.29 10.83
N ARG A 117 9.67 -7.42 10.38
CA ARG A 117 8.90 -8.42 9.61
C ARG A 117 8.25 -9.51 10.45
N VAL A 118 8.67 -9.73 11.70
CA VAL A 118 8.11 -10.76 12.58
C VAL A 118 7.37 -10.11 13.75
N GLY A 119 6.11 -10.48 13.97
CA GLY A 119 5.33 -10.05 15.14
C GLY A 119 4.71 -8.65 15.04
N GLU A 120 5.10 -7.84 14.06
CA GLU A 120 4.62 -6.46 13.92
C GLU A 120 3.39 -6.32 13.00
N GLY A 121 3.06 -7.34 12.21
CA GLY A 121 1.91 -7.31 11.28
C GLY A 121 2.10 -6.44 10.04
N ILE A 122 3.35 -6.07 9.71
CA ILE A 122 3.66 -5.28 8.52
C ILE A 122 3.25 -6.01 7.24
N HIS A 123 2.57 -5.29 6.35
CA HIS A 123 2.15 -5.75 5.05
C HIS A 123 2.23 -4.61 4.00
N PRO A 124 2.33 -4.96 2.70
CA PRO A 124 2.34 -3.95 1.64
C PRO A 124 0.97 -3.29 1.43
N VAL A 125 0.97 -1.99 1.20
CA VAL A 125 -0.19 -1.20 0.80
C VAL A 125 -0.28 -1.20 -0.73
N GLY A 126 -1.17 -2.05 -1.25
CA GLY A 126 -1.25 -2.30 -2.68
C GLY A 126 -0.05 -3.09 -3.19
N ARG A 127 0.18 -3.06 -4.50
CA ARG A 127 1.15 -3.94 -5.16
C ARG A 127 1.92 -3.21 -6.25
N LEU A 128 3.17 -3.60 -6.42
CA LEU A 128 3.93 -3.44 -7.66
C LEU A 128 4.16 -4.83 -8.26
N ASP A 129 4.25 -4.89 -9.58
CA ASP A 129 4.61 -6.13 -10.25
C ASP A 129 6.06 -6.52 -9.91
N VAL A 130 6.39 -7.80 -10.10
CA VAL A 130 7.74 -8.32 -9.84
C VAL A 130 8.79 -7.64 -10.73
N ASP A 131 8.40 -7.27 -11.95
CA ASP A 131 9.21 -6.58 -12.96
C ASP A 131 9.18 -5.05 -12.82
N SER A 132 8.51 -4.51 -11.79
CA SER A 132 8.43 -3.06 -11.53
C SER A 132 9.20 -2.68 -10.27
N THR A 133 9.76 -1.47 -10.26
CA THR A 133 10.51 -0.91 -9.14
C THR A 133 9.81 0.30 -8.53
N GLY A 134 10.32 0.78 -7.40
CA GLY A 134 9.96 2.08 -6.86
C GLY A 134 9.09 2.05 -5.60
N ALA A 135 8.46 3.19 -5.33
CA ALA A 135 7.76 3.51 -4.10
C ALA A 135 6.70 2.46 -3.76
N LEU A 136 6.80 1.84 -2.60
CA LEU A 136 5.77 0.98 -2.03
C LEU A 136 5.64 1.29 -0.54
N LEU A 137 4.40 1.55 -0.09
CA LEU A 137 4.14 1.75 1.32
C LEU A 137 4.00 0.40 2.02
N LEU A 138 4.58 0.29 3.21
CA LEU A 138 4.39 -0.85 4.12
C LEU A 138 3.85 -0.34 5.45
N THR A 139 2.88 -1.05 6.03
CA THR A 139 2.30 -0.68 7.34
C THR A 139 1.69 -1.88 8.03
N ASN A 140 1.43 -1.77 9.34
CA ASN A 140 0.54 -2.67 10.07
C ASN A 140 -0.85 -2.05 10.34
N ASP A 141 -1.09 -0.84 9.84
CA ASP A 141 -2.38 -0.16 9.88
C ASP A 141 -3.29 -0.64 8.73
N GLY A 142 -4.12 -1.64 9.04
CA GLY A 142 -5.07 -2.20 8.09
C GLY A 142 -6.17 -1.22 7.64
N GLU A 143 -6.51 -0.23 8.46
CA GLU A 143 -7.52 0.78 8.10
C GLU A 143 -6.96 1.74 7.06
N LEU A 144 -5.73 2.22 7.28
CA LEU A 144 -5.02 3.01 6.29
C LEU A 144 -4.83 2.22 4.99
N THR A 145 -4.46 0.95 5.08
CA THR A 145 -4.30 0.08 3.90
C THR A 145 -5.58 -0.01 3.08
N PHE A 146 -6.73 -0.23 3.73
CA PHE A 146 -8.01 -0.28 3.05
C PHE A 146 -8.32 1.05 2.34
N ARG A 147 -8.12 2.18 3.04
CA ARG A 147 -8.32 3.52 2.47
C ARG A 147 -7.44 3.78 1.25
N LEU A 148 -6.14 3.49 1.33
CA LEU A 148 -5.19 3.80 0.27
C LEU A 148 -5.33 2.90 -0.97
N THR A 149 -5.85 1.68 -0.77
CA THR A 149 -6.03 0.70 -1.87
C THR A 149 -7.41 0.77 -2.52
N HIS A 150 -8.40 1.37 -1.86
CA HIS A 150 -9.74 1.45 -2.42
C HIS A 150 -9.79 2.45 -3.59
N PRO A 151 -10.34 2.05 -4.77
CA PRO A 151 -10.34 2.89 -5.98
C PRO A 151 -10.98 4.28 -5.87
N ARG A 152 -11.75 4.54 -4.80
CA ARG A 152 -12.55 5.77 -4.61
C ARG A 152 -11.74 6.95 -4.09
N HIS A 153 -10.52 6.71 -3.60
CA HIS A 153 -9.70 7.75 -2.98
C HIS A 153 -8.75 8.42 -3.99
N PHE A 154 -8.67 7.91 -5.23
CA PHE A 154 -7.96 8.54 -6.35
C PHE A 154 -6.56 9.08 -6.01
N ILE A 155 -5.83 8.41 -5.12
CA ILE A 155 -4.48 8.88 -4.74
C ILE A 155 -3.58 8.74 -5.97
N PRO A 156 -2.96 9.82 -6.46
CA PRO A 156 -2.16 9.75 -7.66
C PRO A 156 -0.91 8.90 -7.40
N LYS A 157 -0.53 8.09 -8.39
CA LYS A 157 0.74 7.37 -8.43
C LYS A 157 1.50 7.87 -9.63
N THR A 158 2.71 8.39 -9.40
CA THR A 158 3.58 8.92 -10.44
C THR A 158 4.62 7.88 -10.81
N TYR A 159 4.79 7.65 -12.11
CA TYR A 159 5.68 6.65 -12.66
C TYR A 159 6.61 7.30 -13.68
N GLN A 160 7.85 6.85 -13.68
CA GLN A 160 8.76 6.95 -14.80
C GLN A 160 8.69 5.64 -15.59
N VAL A 161 8.45 5.77 -16.90
CA VAL A 161 8.15 4.65 -17.79
C VAL A 161 9.03 4.75 -19.02
N TRP A 162 10.00 3.86 -19.15
CA TRP A 162 10.71 3.67 -20.40
C TRP A 162 9.86 2.81 -21.33
N VAL A 163 9.56 3.32 -22.52
CA VAL A 163 8.87 2.60 -23.59
C VAL A 163 9.75 2.46 -24.81
N GLN A 164 9.57 1.38 -25.56
CA GLN A 164 10.18 1.22 -26.87
C GLN A 164 9.60 2.26 -27.84
N GLY A 165 10.44 2.82 -28.71
CA GLY A 165 10.09 3.84 -29.68
C GLY A 165 9.81 5.22 -29.06
N ASN A 166 9.32 6.13 -29.89
CA ASN A 166 8.95 7.49 -29.48
C ASN A 166 7.46 7.73 -29.80
N PRO A 167 6.58 7.70 -28.78
CA PRO A 167 5.16 7.99 -29.00
C PRO A 167 4.95 9.41 -29.52
N SER A 168 4.07 9.56 -30.51
CA SER A 168 3.65 10.88 -31.00
C SER A 168 2.72 11.57 -30.01
N ASP A 169 2.61 12.90 -30.12
CA ASP A 169 1.72 13.69 -29.26
C ASP A 169 0.26 13.19 -29.31
N SER A 170 -0.22 12.77 -30.49
CA SER A 170 -1.56 12.19 -30.64
C SER A 170 -1.75 10.91 -29.82
N ILE A 171 -0.71 10.06 -29.72
CA ILE A 171 -0.75 8.83 -28.92
C ILE A 171 -0.74 9.18 -27.43
N LEU A 172 0.11 10.12 -27.01
CA LEU A 172 0.14 10.58 -25.62
C LEU A 172 -1.20 11.18 -25.20
N GLN A 173 -1.84 11.98 -26.06
CA GLN A 173 -3.18 12.53 -25.83
C GLN A 173 -4.25 11.43 -25.73
N ALA A 174 -4.20 10.42 -26.60
CA ALA A 174 -5.12 9.28 -26.52
C ALA A 174 -4.97 8.52 -25.19
N TRP A 175 -3.73 8.34 -24.70
CA TRP A 175 -3.50 7.76 -23.38
C TRP A 175 -4.07 8.66 -22.27
N CYS A 176 -3.81 9.97 -22.29
CA CYS A 176 -4.36 10.91 -21.31
C CYS A 176 -5.89 10.87 -21.21
N GLN A 177 -6.59 10.73 -22.33
CA GLN A 177 -8.06 10.66 -22.39
C GLN A 177 -8.64 9.30 -21.95
N GLY A 178 -7.78 8.31 -21.72
CA GLY A 178 -8.11 6.96 -21.31
C GLY A 178 -8.35 6.00 -22.49
N VAL A 179 -7.91 4.75 -22.30
CA VAL A 179 -7.94 3.69 -23.32
C VAL A 179 -8.86 2.56 -22.86
N MET A 180 -9.52 1.87 -23.80
CA MET A 180 -10.32 0.69 -23.48
C MET A 180 -9.44 -0.46 -23.01
N LEU A 181 -9.56 -0.84 -21.74
CA LEU A 181 -8.77 -1.90 -21.12
C LEU A 181 -9.68 -2.91 -20.42
N ALA A 182 -9.68 -4.16 -20.89
CA ALA A 182 -10.55 -5.24 -20.37
C ALA A 182 -12.04 -4.85 -20.33
N GLY A 183 -12.56 -4.30 -21.43
CA GLY A 183 -13.98 -3.95 -21.58
C GLY A 183 -14.42 -2.67 -20.87
N LYS A 184 -13.52 -1.94 -20.19
CA LYS A 184 -13.82 -0.65 -19.55
C LYS A 184 -12.77 0.39 -19.89
N LYS A 185 -13.20 1.62 -20.18
CA LYS A 185 -12.27 2.75 -20.37
C LYS A 185 -11.48 2.98 -19.08
N THR A 186 -10.16 3.21 -19.18
CA THR A 186 -9.37 3.68 -18.05
C THR A 186 -9.81 5.08 -17.64
N LEU A 187 -9.58 5.45 -16.38
CA LEU A 187 -9.68 6.85 -15.98
C LEU A 187 -8.68 7.70 -16.77
N PRO A 188 -8.96 9.00 -16.92
CA PRO A 188 -7.96 9.94 -17.43
C PRO A 188 -6.66 9.85 -16.65
N ALA A 189 -5.55 10.02 -17.35
CA ALA A 189 -4.20 10.00 -16.82
C ALA A 189 -3.47 11.28 -17.25
N GLN A 190 -2.37 11.60 -16.57
CA GLN A 190 -1.42 12.57 -17.11
C GLN A 190 -0.25 11.79 -17.69
N VAL A 191 0.09 12.07 -18.94
CA VAL A 191 1.22 11.45 -19.62
C VAL A 191 2.04 12.56 -20.27
N ARG A 192 3.32 12.64 -19.91
CA ARG A 192 4.25 13.62 -20.47
C ARG A 192 5.51 12.91 -20.92
N CYS A 193 6.02 13.25 -22.11
CA CYS A 193 7.33 12.81 -22.53
C CYS A 193 8.40 13.66 -21.84
N ILE A 194 9.31 13.03 -21.10
CA ILE A 194 10.38 13.70 -20.36
C ILE A 194 11.67 13.70 -21.18
N GLN A 195 11.96 12.59 -21.85
CA GLN A 195 13.15 12.42 -22.66
C GLN A 195 12.85 11.48 -23.83
N GLN A 196 13.49 11.74 -24.97
CA GLN A 196 13.48 10.85 -26.13
C GLN A 196 14.91 10.49 -26.50
N ILE A 197 15.12 9.21 -26.79
CA ILE A 197 16.28 8.69 -27.50
C ILE A 197 15.77 8.38 -28.90
N PRO A 198 16.09 9.21 -29.91
CA PRO A 198 15.51 9.08 -31.24
C PRO A 198 15.69 7.70 -31.84
N GLY A 199 14.58 7.07 -32.25
CA GLY A 199 14.58 5.75 -32.91
C GLY A 199 14.75 4.56 -31.97
N ASP A 200 14.87 4.77 -30.66
CA ASP A 200 15.11 3.70 -29.69
C ASP A 200 14.03 3.67 -28.60
N GLN A 201 14.01 4.66 -27.69
CA GLN A 201 13.15 4.66 -26.51
C GLN A 201 12.72 6.07 -26.10
N ALA A 202 11.65 6.16 -25.32
CA ALA A 202 11.22 7.39 -24.66
C ALA A 202 10.98 7.16 -23.17
N LEU A 203 11.36 8.13 -22.36
CA LEU A 203 11.01 8.21 -20.95
C LEU A 203 9.74 9.04 -20.80
N LEU A 204 8.69 8.41 -20.29
CA LEU A 204 7.42 9.05 -19.99
C LEU A 204 7.26 9.23 -18.49
N GLU A 205 6.70 10.36 -18.08
CA GLU A 205 6.06 10.49 -16.77
C GLU A 205 4.58 10.17 -16.91
N VAL A 206 4.10 9.17 -16.16
CA VAL A 206 2.70 8.74 -16.16
C VAL A 206 2.14 8.90 -14.75
N ILE A 207 1.05 9.64 -14.60
CA ILE A 207 0.33 9.81 -13.34
C ILE A 207 -1.03 9.13 -13.46
N LEU A 208 -1.25 8.11 -12.62
CA LEU A 208 -2.50 7.36 -12.55
C LEU A 208 -3.27 7.61 -11.26
N TYR A 209 -4.59 7.66 -11.38
CA TYR A 209 -5.52 7.80 -10.24
C TYR A 209 -6.24 6.48 -9.91
N GLU A 210 -6.02 5.43 -10.70
CA GLU A 210 -6.47 4.06 -10.46
C GLU A 210 -5.28 3.08 -10.49
N GLY A 211 -5.54 1.80 -10.19
CA GLY A 211 -4.51 0.77 -10.13
C GLY A 211 -4.98 -0.58 -10.67
N ARG A 212 -5.34 -0.65 -11.95
CA ARG A 212 -5.72 -1.94 -12.56
C ARG A 212 -4.48 -2.82 -12.79
N LYS A 213 -4.67 -4.14 -12.83
CA LYS A 213 -3.59 -5.12 -13.04
C LYS A 213 -2.79 -4.79 -14.31
N ARG A 214 -1.49 -4.53 -14.15
CA ARG A 214 -0.51 -4.20 -15.21
C ARG A 214 -0.96 -3.04 -16.13
N GLN A 215 -1.71 -2.07 -15.61
CA GLN A 215 -2.38 -1.04 -16.41
C GLN A 215 -1.44 -0.30 -17.38
N ILE A 216 -0.34 0.28 -16.88
CA ILE A 216 0.61 1.04 -17.71
C ILE A 216 1.17 0.17 -18.84
N ARG A 217 1.67 -1.03 -18.50
CA ARG A 217 2.26 -1.96 -19.47
C ARG A 217 1.27 -2.34 -20.56
N ARG A 218 0.03 -2.69 -20.18
CA ARG A 218 -1.00 -3.12 -21.13
C ARG A 218 -1.48 -1.98 -22.03
N VAL A 219 -1.64 -0.77 -21.49
CA VAL A 219 -2.04 0.39 -22.31
C VAL A 219 -0.93 0.77 -23.28
N ALA A 220 0.32 0.83 -22.82
CA ALA A 220 1.46 1.15 -23.66
C ALA A 220 1.63 0.11 -24.80
N GLU A 221 1.53 -1.18 -24.48
CA GLU A 221 1.57 -2.27 -25.47
C GLU A 221 0.44 -2.16 -26.51
N GLN A 222 -0.79 -1.89 -26.07
CA GLN A 222 -1.94 -1.68 -26.97
C GLN A 222 -1.76 -0.47 -27.89
N LEU A 223 -1.03 0.55 -27.46
CA LEU A 223 -0.68 1.73 -28.26
C LEU A 223 0.53 1.50 -29.17
N GLY A 224 1.17 0.33 -29.11
CA GLY A 224 2.34 -0.02 -29.92
C GLY A 224 3.70 0.35 -29.31
N TYR A 225 3.73 0.71 -28.02
CA TYR A 225 4.94 1.15 -27.32
C TYR A 225 5.17 0.32 -26.03
N PRO A 226 5.61 -0.96 -26.14
CA PRO A 226 5.82 -1.81 -24.99
C PRO A 226 6.75 -1.19 -23.94
N VAL A 227 6.44 -1.42 -22.66
CA VAL A 227 7.24 -0.90 -21.54
C VAL A 227 8.50 -1.74 -21.33
N VAL A 228 9.65 -1.06 -21.35
CA VAL A 228 10.97 -1.62 -21.02
C VAL A 228 11.19 -1.60 -19.51
N GLU A 229 11.03 -0.43 -18.88
CA GLU A 229 11.22 -0.24 -17.45
C GLU A 229 10.07 0.56 -16.85
N LEU A 230 9.68 0.20 -15.62
CA LEU A 230 8.60 0.86 -14.90
C LEU A 230 9.00 1.10 -13.45
N HIS A 231 9.20 2.36 -13.12
CA HIS A 231 9.60 2.82 -11.80
C HIS A 231 8.55 3.77 -11.21
N ARG A 232 7.93 3.41 -10.07
CA ARG A 232 7.02 4.32 -9.37
C ARG A 232 7.82 5.31 -8.51
N THR A 233 7.86 6.58 -8.90
CA THR A 233 8.62 7.61 -8.18
C THR A 233 7.89 8.15 -6.95
N ALA A 234 6.55 8.14 -6.96
CA ALA A 234 5.75 8.75 -5.90
C ALA A 234 4.36 8.13 -5.70
N ILE A 235 3.83 8.29 -4.48
CA ILE A 235 2.44 8.00 -4.10
C ILE A 235 1.90 9.26 -3.42
N GLY A 236 1.03 10.00 -4.12
CA GLY A 236 0.61 11.33 -3.66
C GLY A 236 1.81 12.27 -3.54
N SER A 237 1.93 12.93 -2.39
CA SER A 237 3.09 13.78 -2.05
C SER A 237 4.32 13.00 -1.56
N ILE A 238 4.19 11.69 -1.33
CA ILE A 238 5.28 10.86 -0.80
C ILE A 238 6.19 10.42 -1.94
N GLN A 239 7.42 10.92 -1.94
CA GLN A 239 8.40 10.73 -3.00
C GLN A 239 9.60 9.90 -2.54
N LEU A 240 10.17 9.12 -3.46
CA LEU A 240 11.45 8.44 -3.24
C LEU A 240 12.64 9.39 -3.17
N GLN A 241 12.57 10.51 -3.88
CA GLN A 241 13.57 11.58 -3.87
C GLN A 241 12.88 12.90 -3.55
N PRO A 242 12.67 13.21 -2.26
CA PRO A 242 12.10 14.49 -1.85
C PRO A 242 13.10 15.63 -2.16
N PRO A 243 12.61 16.84 -2.52
CA PRO A 243 13.48 18.00 -2.71
C PRO A 243 14.34 18.29 -1.47
N GLY A 244 15.64 18.51 -1.69
CA GLY A 244 16.59 18.80 -0.61
C GLY A 244 16.96 17.61 0.27
N GLN A 245 16.55 16.38 -0.08
CA GLN A 245 16.92 15.16 0.63
C GLN A 245 17.56 14.14 -0.31
N PRO A 246 18.41 13.23 0.20
CA PRO A 246 18.94 12.14 -0.60
C PRO A 246 17.83 11.23 -1.15
N ALA A 247 18.02 10.72 -2.37
CA ALA A 247 17.13 9.71 -2.93
C ALA A 247 17.21 8.41 -2.12
N LEU A 248 16.06 7.79 -1.86
CA LEU A 248 16.00 6.47 -1.24
C LEU A 248 16.46 5.41 -2.24
N SER A 249 17.62 4.80 -2.01
CA SER A 249 18.18 3.76 -2.87
C SER A 249 17.29 2.51 -2.95
N GLU A 250 17.39 1.75 -4.04
CA GLU A 250 16.65 0.50 -4.20
C GLU A 250 16.95 -0.50 -3.07
N GLY A 251 15.91 -1.23 -2.65
CA GLY A 251 15.97 -2.15 -1.52
C GLY A 251 15.95 -1.47 -0.14
N GLN A 252 16.17 -0.16 -0.07
CA GLN A 252 16.14 0.59 1.18
C GLN A 252 14.73 1.07 1.51
N TYR A 253 14.50 1.30 2.80
CA TYR A 253 13.27 1.86 3.33
C TYR A 253 13.55 2.99 4.31
N ARG A 254 12.56 3.85 4.53
CA ARG A 254 12.56 4.85 5.60
C ARG A 254 11.18 4.91 6.26
N SER A 255 11.14 5.40 7.49
CA SER A 255 9.87 5.78 8.11
C SER A 255 9.25 6.97 7.37
N LEU A 256 7.92 7.02 7.32
CA LEU A 256 7.20 8.21 6.91
C LEU A 256 7.32 9.31 7.98
N SER A 257 7.36 10.57 7.55
CA SER A 257 7.22 11.70 8.47
C SER A 257 5.78 11.84 8.97
N THR A 258 5.58 12.62 10.04
CA THR A 258 4.25 12.96 10.55
C THR A 258 3.37 13.59 9.47
N SER A 259 3.92 14.52 8.68
CA SER A 259 3.18 15.19 7.59
C SER A 259 2.80 14.23 6.46
N GLU A 260 3.63 13.24 6.13
CA GLU A 260 3.30 12.20 5.17
C GLU A 260 2.19 11.27 5.68
N ILE A 261 2.23 10.91 6.97
CA ILE A 261 1.19 10.10 7.61
C ILE A 261 -0.14 10.86 7.65
N GLU A 262 -0.13 12.15 7.99
CA GLU A 262 -1.30 13.01 7.98
C GLU A 262 -1.91 13.14 6.58
N PHE A 263 -1.06 13.32 5.55
CA PHE A 263 -1.51 13.32 4.16
C PHE A 263 -2.20 12.01 3.77
N LEU A 264 -1.67 10.86 4.19
CA LEU A 264 -2.29 9.56 3.89
C LEU A 264 -3.61 9.34 4.66
N ARG A 265 -3.74 9.90 5.87
CA ARG A 265 -4.97 9.85 6.65
C ARG A 265 -6.04 10.76 6.05
N ASN A 266 -5.66 11.97 5.66
CA ASN A 266 -6.57 12.98 5.12
C ASN A 266 -6.09 13.41 3.74
N PRO A 267 -6.20 12.54 2.71
CA PRO A 267 -5.78 12.92 1.37
C PRO A 267 -6.66 14.08 0.91
N VAL A 268 -6.06 15.26 0.74
CA VAL A 268 -6.75 16.40 0.14
C VAL A 268 -7.08 15.98 -1.29
N SER A 269 -8.38 15.97 -1.63
CA SER A 269 -8.84 15.73 -2.98
C SER A 269 -8.13 16.71 -3.92
N SER A 270 -7.28 16.19 -4.82
CA SER A 270 -6.65 17.05 -5.83
C SER A 270 -7.76 17.65 -6.71
N PRO A 271 -7.76 18.97 -6.98
CA PRO A 271 -8.84 19.64 -7.70
C PRO A 271 -8.99 19.21 -9.17
N LEU A 272 -8.10 18.36 -9.69
CA LEU A 272 -8.10 17.92 -11.10
C LEU A 272 -9.00 16.71 -11.39
N VAL A 273 -9.67 16.14 -10.39
CA VAL A 273 -10.51 14.95 -10.55
C VAL A 273 -11.97 15.28 -10.19
N SER A 274 -12.63 16.08 -11.03
CA SER A 274 -14.10 16.05 -11.13
C SER A 274 -14.53 14.79 -11.88
N VAL A 275 -14.33 13.61 -11.28
CA VAL A 275 -14.92 12.38 -11.81
C VAL A 275 -16.42 12.44 -11.53
N PRO A 276 -17.30 12.31 -12.55
CA PRO A 276 -18.71 12.11 -12.30
C PRO A 276 -18.85 10.79 -11.53
N VAL A 277 -19.25 10.91 -10.27
CA VAL A 277 -19.71 9.77 -9.47
C VAL A 277 -21.03 9.34 -10.07
N ASN A 278 -21.01 8.44 -11.06
CA ASN A 278 -22.23 7.73 -11.40
C ASN A 278 -22.53 6.80 -10.22
N PRO A 279 -23.69 6.96 -9.53
CA PRO A 279 -24.07 6.05 -8.49
C PRO A 279 -24.16 4.65 -9.09
N VAL A 280 -23.45 3.70 -8.49
CA VAL A 280 -23.65 2.29 -8.78
C VAL A 280 -25.08 1.98 -8.34
N GLU A 281 -25.97 1.81 -9.31
CA GLU A 281 -27.29 1.21 -9.06
C GLU A 281 -27.08 -0.14 -8.38
N SER A 282 -27.47 -0.20 -7.12
CA SER A 282 -27.81 -1.44 -6.44
C SER A 282 -29.00 -2.05 -7.19
N LYS A 283 -28.73 -3.08 -8.00
CA LYS A 283 -29.78 -4.01 -8.42
C LYS A 283 -29.87 -5.13 -7.39
N GLU A 284 -31.14 -5.37 -7.05
CA GLU A 284 -31.76 -6.34 -6.14
C GLU A 284 -31.06 -7.70 -6.00
#